data_AF-A0A2E9BKM2-F1
#
_entry.id   AF-A0A2E9BKM2-F1
#
_cell.length_a   1.000
_cell.length_b   1.000
_cell.length_c   1.000
_cell.angle_alpha   90.00
_cell.angle_beta   90.00
_cell.angle_gamma   90.00
#
_symmetry.space_group_name_H-M   'P 1'
#
loop_
_entity.id
_entity.type
_entity.pdbx_description
1 polymer ?
#
loop_
_entity_poly.entity_id
_entity_poly.type
_entity_poly.pdbx_seq_one_letter_code
_entity_poly.pdbx_strand_id
1 'polypeptide(L)'
;MKLQDRTHTPSRAHKGHMLPRGLVLPVSGVEAFVRNLAHELGVRYTRTPADQWADTVTRLAGDEVRSGDVQDLLIALKRAGKLSTQDMATLLINYLREQKQRVRSV
;
A
#
# COMPACT_ATOMS: atom_id res chain seq x y z
N MET A 1 26.26 43.70 -10.14
CA MET A 1 26.60 42.55 -11.01
C MET A 1 27.40 41.53 -10.20
N LYS A 2 26.72 40.51 -9.64
CA LYS A 2 27.21 39.16 -9.32
C LYS A 2 26.09 38.44 -8.54
N LEU A 3 25.42 37.53 -9.23
CA LEU A 3 24.57 36.47 -8.68
C LEU A 3 25.43 35.57 -7.78
N GLN A 4 24.86 35.13 -6.65
CA GLN A 4 24.78 33.73 -6.21
C GLN A 4 24.48 33.69 -4.71
N ASP A 5 23.27 33.26 -4.34
CA ASP A 5 23.16 32.34 -3.23
C ASP A 5 22.09 31.30 -3.57
N ARG A 6 22.56 30.12 -3.95
CA ARG A 6 21.76 28.94 -4.24
C ARG A 6 21.83 28.05 -3.01
N THR A 7 20.92 28.23 -2.06
CA THR A 7 20.71 27.22 -1.02
C THR A 7 19.80 26.13 -1.59
N HIS A 8 20.39 25.24 -2.39
CA HIS A 8 19.79 23.97 -2.79
C HIS A 8 19.82 23.04 -1.58
N THR A 9 18.70 22.92 -0.87
CA THR A 9 18.46 21.87 0.11
C THR A 9 18.42 20.53 -0.63
N PRO A 10 19.27 19.54 -0.33
CA PRO A 10 19.13 18.22 -0.92
C PRO A 10 17.97 17.52 -0.20
N SER A 11 16.77 17.56 -0.78
CA SER A 11 15.64 16.77 -0.30
C SER A 11 15.88 15.29 -0.60
N ARG A 12 16.58 14.64 0.33
CA ARG A 12 16.65 13.21 0.65
C ARG A 12 15.99 12.31 -0.40
N ALA A 13 16.79 11.84 -1.35
CA ALA A 13 16.42 10.78 -2.28
C ALA A 13 15.82 9.61 -1.49
N HIS A 14 14.53 9.34 -1.71
CA HIS A 14 13.88 8.12 -1.27
C HIS A 14 14.55 6.96 -2.01
N LYS A 15 15.63 6.40 -1.43
CA LYS A 15 16.12 5.07 -1.78
C LYS A 15 15.12 4.04 -1.25
N GLY A 16 13.95 4.02 -1.88
CA GLY A 16 12.96 2.98 -1.71
C GLY A 16 13.64 1.68 -2.12
N HIS A 17 13.77 0.77 -1.17
CA HIS A 17 13.94 -0.64 -1.48
C HIS A 17 12.61 -1.09 -2.10
N MET A 18 12.39 -0.70 -3.35
CA MET A 18 11.39 -1.30 -4.21
C MET A 18 11.80 -2.77 -4.31
N LEU A 19 10.85 -3.69 -4.12
CA LEU A 19 11.09 -5.10 -4.40
C LEU A 19 11.83 -5.17 -5.75
N PRO A 20 12.99 -5.85 -5.82
CA PRO A 20 13.79 -5.87 -7.03
C PRO A 20 12.88 -6.27 -8.19
N ARG A 21 12.90 -5.46 -9.26
CA ARG A 21 12.17 -5.74 -10.50
C ARG A 21 12.45 -7.20 -10.88
N GLY A 22 11.46 -8.07 -10.70
CA GLY A 22 11.66 -9.52 -10.78
C GLY A 22 10.92 -10.34 -9.72
N LEU A 23 10.37 -9.74 -8.66
CA LEU A 23 9.48 -10.49 -7.77
C LEU A 23 8.18 -10.83 -8.52
N VAL A 24 7.94 -12.12 -8.76
CA VAL A 24 6.70 -12.61 -9.35
C VAL A 24 5.59 -12.42 -8.32
N LEU A 25 4.72 -11.44 -8.55
CA LEU A 25 3.56 -11.21 -7.69
C LEU A 25 2.57 -12.37 -7.86
N PRO A 26 2.08 -12.96 -6.76
CA PRO A 26 1.18 -14.10 -6.83
C PRO A 26 -0.15 -13.71 -7.49
N VAL A 27 -0.69 -14.65 -8.27
CA VAL A 27 -2.06 -14.59 -8.82
C VAL A 27 -3.07 -15.32 -7.92
N SER A 28 -2.59 -16.23 -7.07
CA SER A 28 -3.33 -17.00 -6.09
C SER A 28 -2.55 -17.08 -4.76
N GLY A 29 -3.23 -17.27 -3.62
CA GLY A 29 -2.60 -17.23 -2.29
C GLY A 29 -2.12 -15.82 -1.89
N VAL A 30 -2.72 -14.76 -2.45
CA VAL A 30 -2.28 -13.37 -2.26
C VAL A 30 -2.36 -12.94 -0.81
N GLU A 31 -3.40 -13.34 -0.08
CA GLU A 31 -3.52 -13.02 1.35
C GLU A 31 -2.30 -13.52 2.16
N ALA A 32 -1.93 -14.79 1.98
CA ALA A 32 -0.79 -15.38 2.70
C ALA A 32 0.52 -14.67 2.32
N PHE A 33 0.70 -14.38 1.03
CA PHE A 33 1.87 -13.64 0.56
C PHE A 33 1.97 -12.25 1.19
N VAL A 34 0.88 -11.47 1.21
CA VAL A 34 0.88 -10.11 1.78
C VAL A 34 1.17 -10.15 3.28
N ARG A 35 0.59 -11.11 4.02
CA ARG A 35 0.84 -11.28 5.45
C ARG A 35 2.30 -11.64 5.73
N ASN A 36 2.86 -12.59 4.98
CA ASN A 36 4.27 -12.98 5.12
C ASN A 36 5.21 -11.83 4.77
N LEU A 37 4.95 -11.13 3.66
CA LEU A 37 5.76 -9.98 3.25
C LEU A 37 5.76 -8.87 4.30
N ALA A 38 4.59 -8.55 4.86
CA ALA A 38 4.49 -7.57 5.94
C ALA A 38 5.25 -8.03 7.20
N HIS A 39 5.13 -9.30 7.57
CA HIS A 39 5.83 -9.89 8.70
C HIS A 39 7.36 -9.84 8.53
N GLU A 40 7.87 -10.33 7.40
CA GLU A 40 9.31 -10.35 7.08
C GLU A 40 9.93 -8.95 7.04
N LEU A 41 9.17 -7.95 6.57
CA LEU A 41 9.62 -6.57 6.49
C LEU A 41 9.34 -5.76 7.76
N GLY A 42 8.72 -6.37 8.79
CA GLY A 42 8.36 -5.71 10.04
C GLY A 42 7.34 -4.58 9.87
N VAL A 43 6.51 -4.64 8.82
CA VAL A 43 5.50 -3.61 8.51
C VAL A 43 4.16 -4.01 9.12
N ARG A 44 3.54 -3.07 9.83
CA ARG A 44 2.19 -3.21 10.39
C ARG A 44 1.35 -2.00 9.99
N TYR A 45 0.06 -2.20 9.84
CA TYR A 45 -0.86 -1.08 9.66
C TYR A 45 -0.94 -0.27 10.97
N THR A 46 -0.90 1.05 10.83
CA THR A 46 -1.14 2.00 11.91
C THR A 46 -2.04 3.07 11.34
N ARG A 47 -3.20 3.26 11.97
CA ARG A 47 -4.16 4.28 11.55
C ARG A 47 -3.53 5.67 11.70
N THR A 48 -3.65 6.47 10.66
CA THR A 48 -3.12 7.84 10.60
C THR A 48 -4.24 8.88 10.62
N PRO A 49 -3.94 10.16 10.91
CA PRO A 49 -4.92 11.23 10.74
C PRO A 49 -5.47 11.35 9.31
N ALA A 50 -4.68 10.99 8.29
CA ALA A 50 -5.14 10.96 6.91
C ALA A 50 -6.18 9.86 6.66
N ASP A 51 -6.03 8.69 7.29
CA ASP A 51 -7.05 7.63 7.25
C ASP A 51 -8.33 8.10 7.93
N GLN A 52 -8.22 8.69 9.11
CA GLN A 52 -9.37 9.21 9.86
C GLN A 52 -10.11 10.32 9.09
N TRP A 53 -9.37 11.19 8.41
CA TRP A 53 -9.94 12.21 7.55
C TRP A 53 -10.69 11.58 6.38
N ALA A 54 -10.09 10.61 5.68
CA ALA A 54 -10.73 9.90 4.59
C ALA A 54 -12.04 9.22 5.05
N ASP A 55 -12.00 8.50 6.17
CA ASP A 55 -13.19 7.85 6.74
C ASP A 55 -14.29 8.86 7.08
N THR A 56 -13.91 10.04 7.55
CA THR A 56 -14.86 11.09 7.91
C THR A 56 -15.50 11.71 6.68
N VAL A 57 -14.72 12.00 5.64
CA VAL A 57 -15.25 12.55 4.38
C VAL A 57 -16.16 11.53 3.69
N THR A 58 -15.77 10.25 3.64
CA THR A 58 -16.59 9.17 3.10
C THR A 58 -17.92 9.06 3.86
N ARG A 59 -17.90 9.12 5.20
CA ARG A 59 -19.12 9.13 6.01
C ARG A 59 -20.00 10.34 5.76
N LEU A 60 -19.41 11.52 5.58
CA LEU A 60 -20.18 12.74 5.26
C LEU A 60 -20.83 12.68 3.87
N ALA A 61 -20.23 11.93 2.93
CA ALA A 61 -20.82 11.65 1.64
C ALA A 61 -21.97 10.63 1.70
N GLY A 62 -22.25 10.05 2.88
CA GLY A 62 -23.25 9.00 3.07
C GLY A 62 -22.73 7.59 2.85
N ASP A 63 -21.43 7.43 2.60
CA ASP A 63 -20.79 6.13 2.37
C ASP A 63 -20.12 5.60 3.65
N GLU A 64 -19.99 4.28 3.78
CA GLU A 64 -19.14 3.66 4.80
C GLU A 64 -18.13 2.73 4.12
N VAL A 65 -16.83 2.99 4.35
CA VAL A 65 -15.75 2.15 3.84
C VAL A 65 -15.08 1.46 5.02
N ARG A 66 -15.06 0.12 4.99
CA ARG A 66 -14.30 -0.71 5.93
C ARG A 66 -13.27 -1.49 5.13
N SER A 67 -12.00 -1.14 5.29
CA SER A 67 -10.90 -1.96 4.80
C SER A 67 -10.76 -3.22 5.66
N GLY A 68 -10.42 -4.33 5.01
CA GLY A 68 -10.04 -5.56 5.71
C GLY A 68 -8.53 -5.62 5.95
N ASP A 69 -8.09 -6.47 6.88
CA ASP A 69 -6.69 -6.61 7.30
C ASP A 69 -5.68 -6.65 6.14
N VAL A 70 -5.97 -7.39 5.06
CA VAL A 70 -5.08 -7.51 3.91
C VAL A 70 -4.92 -6.18 3.16
N GLN A 71 -6.01 -5.41 3.02
CA GLN A 71 -5.99 -4.11 2.35
C GLN A 71 -5.20 -3.09 3.18
N ASP A 72 -5.38 -3.12 4.50
CA ASP A 72 -4.61 -2.30 5.44
C ASP A 72 -3.10 -2.60 5.38
N LEU A 73 -2.72 -3.87 5.26
CA LEU A 73 -1.32 -4.26 5.07
C LEU A 73 -0.76 -3.75 3.73
N LEU A 74 -1.52 -3.82 2.64
CA LEU A 74 -1.09 -3.27 1.34
C LEU A 74 -0.87 -1.75 1.42
N ILE A 75 -1.75 -1.02 2.11
CA ILE A 75 -1.59 0.42 2.36
C ILE A 75 -0.31 0.68 3.17
N ALA A 76 -0.09 -0.07 4.26
CA ALA A 76 1.08 0.08 5.12
C ALA A 76 2.39 -0.19 4.35
N LEU A 77 2.45 -1.27 3.57
CA LEU A 77 3.60 -1.63 2.74
C LEU A 77 3.90 -0.56 1.68
N LYS A 78 2.87 0.01 1.04
CA LYS A 78 3.01 1.12 0.10
C LYS A 78 3.56 2.37 0.78
N ARG A 79 3.05 2.72 1.96
CA ARG A 79 3.49 3.89 2.76
C ARG A 79 4.93 3.74 3.23
N ALA A 80 5.32 2.52 3.62
CA ALA A 80 6.70 2.19 3.99
C ALA A 80 7.67 2.16 2.79
N GLY A 81 7.18 2.41 1.56
CA GLY A 81 8.00 2.41 0.34
C GLY A 81 8.45 1.02 -0.12
N LYS A 82 7.83 -0.04 0.39
CA LYS A 82 8.15 -1.44 0.05
C LYS A 82 7.45 -1.91 -1.22
N LEU A 83 6.33 -1.27 -1.57
CA LEU A 83 5.60 -1.50 -2.81
C LEU A 83 5.63 -0.26 -3.70
N SER A 84 5.77 -0.47 -5.01
CA SER A 84 5.40 0.54 -5.99
C SER A 84 3.87 0.66 -6.07
N THR A 85 3.36 1.70 -6.74
CA THR A 85 1.93 1.84 -7.01
C THR A 85 1.42 0.69 -7.89
N GLN A 86 2.24 0.24 -8.85
CA GLN A 86 1.90 -0.87 -9.73
C GLN A 86 1.82 -2.19 -8.95
N ASP A 87 2.78 -2.47 -8.08
CA ASP A 87 2.79 -3.72 -7.29
C ASP A 87 1.57 -3.79 -6.36
N MET A 88 1.27 -2.67 -5.69
CA MET A 88 0.09 -2.57 -4.82
C MET A 88 -1.21 -2.81 -5.61
N ALA A 89 -1.35 -2.19 -6.79
CA ALA A 89 -2.52 -2.38 -7.64
C ALA A 89 -2.66 -3.83 -8.11
N THR A 90 -1.57 -4.47 -8.56
CA THR A 90 -1.57 -5.87 -8.99
C THR A 90 -1.99 -6.81 -7.84
N LEU A 91 -1.41 -6.63 -6.65
CA LEU A 91 -1.76 -7.44 -5.48
C LEU A 91 -3.21 -7.23 -5.06
N LEU A 92 -3.70 -5.98 -5.05
CA LEU A 92 -5.10 -5.69 -4.71
C LEU A 92 -6.07 -6.35 -5.68
N ILE A 93 -5.80 -6.26 -6.99
CA ILE A 93 -6.64 -6.88 -8.02
C ILE A 93 -6.67 -8.41 -7.85
N ASN A 94 -5.51 -9.03 -7.65
CA ASN A 94 -5.43 -10.48 -7.49
C ASN A 94 -6.16 -10.94 -6.21
N TYR A 95 -5.98 -10.23 -5.10
CA TYR A 95 -6.72 -10.49 -3.86
C TYR A 95 -8.23 -10.39 -4.05
N LEU A 96 -8.74 -9.32 -4.68
CA LEU A 96 -10.17 -9.16 -4.93
C LEU A 96 -10.74 -10.25 -5.84
N ARG A 97 -9.96 -10.73 -6.81
CA ARG A 97 -10.33 -11.88 -7.65
C ARG A 97 -10.49 -13.15 -6.82
N GLU A 98 -9.56 -13.43 -5.90
CA GLU A 98 -9.65 -14.58 -4.99
C GLU A 98 -10.91 -14.51 -4.11
N GLN A 99 -11.17 -13.36 -3.50
CA GLN A 99 -12.34 -13.19 -2.63
C GLN A 99 -13.65 -13.43 -3.39
N LYS A 100 -13.75 -12.91 -4.63
CA LYS A 100 -14.92 -13.12 -5.49
C LYS A 100 -15.12 -14.61 -5.85
N GLN A 101 -14.04 -15.35 -6.10
CA GLN A 101 -14.11 -16.79 -6.39
C GLN A 101 -14.53 -17.61 -5.17
N ARG A 102 -14.04 -17.24 -3.99
CA ARG A 102 -14.40 -17.87 -2.72
C ARG A 102 -15.89 -17.72 -2.41
N VAL A 103 -16.47 -16.53 -2.62
CA VAL A 103 -17.90 -16.26 -2.40
C VAL A 103 -18.80 -17.00 -3.40
N ARG A 104 -18.34 -17.22 -4.64
CA ARG A 104 -19.12 -17.93 -5.68
C ARG A 104 -19.20 -19.44 -5.43
N SER A 105 -18.29 -20.02 -4.65
CA SER A 105 -18.18 -21.47 -4.46
C SER A 105 -19.05 -22.01 -3.30
N VAL A 106 -20.06 -21.25 -2.88
CA VAL A 106 -20.98 -21.58 -1.77
C VAL A 106 -22.38 -21.80 -2.32
#